data_AF-A0A6C0K377-F1
#
_entry.id   AF-A0A6C0K377-F1
#
_cell.length_a   1.000
_cell.length_b   1.000
_cell.length_c   1.000
_cell.angle_alpha   90.00
_cell.angle_beta   90.00
_cell.angle_gamma   90.00
#
_symmetry.space_group_name_H-M   'P 1'
#
loop_
_entity.id
_entity.type
_entity.pdbx_description
1 polymer ?
#
loop_
_entity_poly.entity_id
_entity_poly.type
_entity_poly.pdbx_seq_one_letter_code
_entity_poly.pdbx_strand_id
1 'polypeptide(L)'
;MINFSLITLCFFNFLSFFSQSYRTKVFSSAVVSFLPDLKLHNSVTVKKETKKCNDFANIYVFDYTPKQKPGAIGYIKMFFGYKLPGIVRVIHIKKSTEENFIEDWHKLAMENPDYKKCLTKFGDKRVNNIVEKWDTSFNIYSHNCRHFSNYFSTEIGKINDL
;
A
#
# COMPACT_ATOMS: atom_id res chain seq x y z
N MET A 1 -1.68 -25.60 -44.29
CA MET A 1 -2.57 -24.57 -43.69
C MET A 1 -2.27 -24.50 -42.21
N ILE A 2 -1.66 -23.40 -41.76
CA ILE A 2 -1.42 -23.18 -40.33
C ILE A 2 -2.78 -22.88 -39.69
N ASN A 3 -3.14 -23.64 -38.66
CA ASN A 3 -4.44 -23.57 -38.01
C ASN A 3 -4.49 -22.28 -37.17
N PHE A 4 -4.99 -21.20 -37.75
CA PHE A 4 -5.08 -19.87 -37.13
C PHE A 4 -5.76 -19.91 -35.74
N SER A 5 -6.68 -20.84 -35.53
CA SER A 5 -7.34 -21.08 -34.24
C SER A 5 -6.36 -21.49 -33.13
N LEU A 6 -5.37 -22.35 -33.43
CA LEU A 6 -4.39 -22.83 -32.45
C LEU A 6 -3.42 -21.72 -32.04
N ILE A 7 -2.97 -20.91 -33.01
CA ILE A 7 -2.10 -19.75 -32.74
C ILE A 7 -2.83 -18.73 -31.88
N THR A 8 -4.09 -18.46 -32.19
CA THR A 8 -4.92 -17.52 -31.41
C THR A 8 -5.12 -18.03 -29.98
N LEU A 9 -5.41 -19.33 -29.79
CA LEU A 9 -5.54 -19.95 -28.47
C LEU A 9 -4.24 -19.91 -27.66
N CYS A 10 -3.10 -20.19 -28.30
CA CYS A 10 -1.79 -20.08 -27.65
C CYS A 10 -1.46 -18.64 -27.29
N PHE A 11 -1.81 -17.66 -28.13
CA PHE A 11 -1.56 -16.24 -27.87
C PHE A 11 -2.41 -15.73 -26.69
N PHE A 12 -3.69 -16.11 -26.60
CA PHE A 12 -4.54 -15.76 -25.45
C PHE A 12 -4.12 -16.45 -24.16
N ASN A 13 -3.70 -17.72 -24.21
CA ASN A 13 -3.14 -18.42 -23.03
C ASN A 13 -1.76 -17.88 -22.63
N PHE A 14 -0.99 -17.37 -23.59
CA PHE A 14 0.29 -16.72 -23.31
C PHE A 14 0.07 -15.35 -22.67
N LEU A 15 -0.89 -14.54 -23.15
CA LEU A 15 -1.23 -13.25 -22.55
C LEU A 15 -1.73 -13.40 -21.10
N SER A 16 -2.59 -14.38 -20.83
CA SER A 16 -3.10 -14.61 -19.47
C SER A 16 -2.00 -15.04 -18.48
N PHE A 17 -0.91 -15.63 -18.97
CA PHE A 17 0.26 -16.02 -18.16
C PHE A 17 1.10 -14.83 -17.68
N PHE A 18 0.98 -13.66 -18.33
CA PHE A 18 1.66 -12.42 -17.89
C PHE A 18 0.78 -11.50 -17.05
N SER A 19 -0.49 -11.86 -16.78
CA SER A 19 -1.32 -11.07 -15.88
C SER A 19 -0.80 -11.25 -14.44
N GLN A 20 -0.21 -10.19 -13.90
CA GLN A 20 0.24 -10.15 -12.52
C GLN A 20 -0.90 -9.61 -11.66
N SER A 21 -1.55 -10.50 -10.92
CA SER A 21 -2.58 -10.18 -9.94
C SER A 21 -1.96 -9.76 -8.59
N TYR A 22 -2.63 -8.80 -7.94
CA TYR A 22 -2.32 -8.34 -6.60
C TYR A 22 -3.46 -8.66 -5.65
N ARG A 23 -3.14 -9.35 -4.56
CA ARG A 23 -4.08 -9.46 -3.43
C ARG A 23 -3.89 -8.27 -2.51
N THR A 24 -4.96 -7.54 -2.25
CA THR A 24 -4.96 -6.41 -1.30
C THR A 24 -5.80 -6.67 -0.06
N LYS A 25 -5.33 -6.20 1.08
CA LYS A 25 -6.08 -6.16 2.34
C LYS A 25 -5.80 -4.85 3.05
N VAL A 26 -6.85 -4.18 3.50
CA VAL A 26 -6.72 -2.97 4.32
C VAL A 26 -6.61 -3.40 5.78
N PHE A 27 -5.53 -2.99 6.44
CA PHE A 27 -5.38 -3.15 7.89
C PHE A 27 -5.58 -1.80 8.56
N SER A 28 -6.23 -1.81 9.70
CA SER A 28 -6.48 -0.61 10.50
C SER A 28 -5.87 -0.79 11.89
N SER A 29 -4.99 0.12 12.30
CA SER A 29 -4.38 0.11 13.64
C SER A 29 -4.65 1.41 14.38
N ALA A 30 -4.86 1.32 15.70
CA ALA A 30 -4.93 2.49 16.58
C ALA A 30 -3.57 3.21 16.65
N VAL A 31 -3.55 4.51 16.35
CA VAL A 31 -2.34 5.36 16.41
C VAL A 31 -2.07 5.84 17.84
N VAL A 32 -3.12 6.00 18.65
CA VAL A 32 -3.02 6.50 20.03
C VAL A 32 -4.17 5.95 20.87
N SER A 33 -3.86 5.48 22.08
CA SER A 33 -4.83 4.86 22.99
C SER A 33 -5.88 5.83 23.56
N PHE A 34 -5.62 7.15 23.55
CA PHE A 34 -6.47 8.14 24.24
C PHE A 34 -7.57 8.81 23.39
N LEU A 35 -7.58 8.64 22.05
CA LEU A 35 -8.61 9.23 21.16
C LEU A 35 -9.27 8.16 20.29
N PRO A 36 -10.37 7.53 20.74
CA PRO A 36 -10.97 6.36 20.10
C PRO A 36 -11.54 6.58 18.70
N ASP A 37 -11.92 7.79 18.31
CA ASP A 37 -12.51 8.04 16.98
C ASP A 37 -11.48 8.45 15.91
N LEU A 38 -10.25 8.76 16.32
CA LEU A 38 -9.09 8.97 15.43
C LEU A 38 -8.35 7.65 15.10
N LYS A 39 -8.90 6.50 15.51
CA LYS A 39 -8.20 5.22 15.69
C LYS A 39 -7.82 4.43 14.44
N LEU A 40 -7.98 4.90 13.22
CA LEU A 40 -7.72 4.01 12.07
C LEU A 40 -6.60 4.55 11.20
N HIS A 41 -5.37 4.15 11.52
CA HIS A 41 -4.29 4.20 10.54
C HIS A 41 -4.48 3.06 9.57
N ASN A 42 -4.91 3.40 8.36
CA ASN A 42 -5.12 2.42 7.31
C ASN A 42 -3.82 2.20 6.53
N SER A 43 -3.47 0.94 6.35
CA SER A 43 -2.46 0.53 5.39
C SER A 43 -3.02 -0.51 4.44
N VAL A 44 -2.51 -0.52 3.21
CA VAL A 44 -2.87 -1.51 2.20
C VAL A 44 -1.72 -2.49 2.09
N THR A 45 -1.96 -3.76 2.37
CA THR A 45 -1.01 -4.80 2.01
C THR A 45 -1.19 -5.17 0.56
N VAL A 46 -0.08 -5.40 -0.13
CA VAL A 46 -0.04 -5.86 -1.50
C VAL A 46 0.87 -7.08 -1.55
N LYS A 47 0.31 -8.17 -2.04
CA LYS A 47 1.06 -9.40 -2.32
C LYS A 47 1.05 -9.64 -3.82
N LYS A 48 2.23 -9.86 -4.40
CA LYS A 48 2.36 -10.44 -5.74
C LYS A 48 2.01 -11.91 -5.63
N GLU A 49 0.96 -12.37 -6.32
CA GLU A 49 0.60 -13.78 -6.26
C GLU A 49 1.73 -14.65 -6.84
N THR A 50 2.29 -15.50 -5.98
CA THR A 50 3.11 -16.65 -6.39
C THR A 50 2.41 -17.90 -5.88
N LYS A 51 2.33 -18.94 -6.72
CA LYS A 51 1.36 -20.05 -6.65
C LYS A 51 1.28 -20.86 -5.34
N LYS A 52 2.15 -20.64 -4.35
CA LYS A 52 2.02 -21.22 -2.99
C LYS A 52 2.81 -20.34 -2.02
N CYS A 53 2.16 -19.50 -1.22
CA CYS A 53 2.84 -18.85 -0.11
C CYS A 53 1.88 -18.48 1.01
N ASN A 54 2.27 -18.84 2.23
CA ASN A 54 1.72 -18.39 3.50
C ASN A 54 1.26 -16.92 3.43
N ASP A 55 0.07 -16.61 3.95
CA ASP A 55 -0.57 -15.30 3.79
C ASP A 55 0.27 -14.13 4.34
N PHE A 56 1.19 -14.43 5.28
CA PHE A 56 2.04 -13.46 5.97
C PHE A 56 3.53 -13.45 5.54
N ALA A 57 3.83 -13.93 4.33
CA ALA A 57 5.17 -13.88 3.75
C ALA A 57 5.24 -12.96 2.52
N ASN A 58 6.34 -12.23 2.39
CA ASN A 58 6.65 -11.30 1.29
C ASN A 58 5.53 -10.26 1.03
N ILE A 59 5.09 -9.60 2.09
CA ILE A 59 4.04 -8.57 2.03
C ILE A 59 4.68 -7.21 1.85
N TYR A 60 4.13 -6.41 0.93
CA TYR A 60 4.42 -4.97 0.86
C TYR A 60 3.29 -4.19 1.49
N VAL A 61 3.59 -3.36 2.48
CA VAL A 61 2.63 -2.49 3.16
C VAL A 61 2.77 -1.08 2.61
N PHE A 62 1.69 -0.55 2.04
CA PHE A 62 1.56 0.81 1.56
C PHE A 62 0.79 1.63 2.59
N ASP A 63 1.39 2.71 3.06
CA ASP A 63 0.92 3.46 4.22
C ASP A 63 1.10 4.95 3.93
N TYR A 64 0.06 5.77 4.15
CA TYR A 64 0.14 7.22 3.96
C TYR A 64 0.08 7.98 5.28
N THR A 65 1.05 8.85 5.53
CA THR A 65 1.24 9.51 6.84
C THR A 65 1.82 10.92 6.67
N PRO A 66 1.80 11.81 7.68
CA PRO A 66 2.58 13.04 7.64
C PRO A 66 4.08 12.77 7.44
N LYS A 67 4.73 13.54 6.57
CA LYS A 67 6.15 13.37 6.21
C LYS A 67 7.10 13.51 7.40
N GLN A 68 6.73 14.31 8.38
CA GLN A 68 7.49 14.51 9.61
C GLN A 68 6.61 14.14 10.80
N LYS A 69 7.22 13.54 11.84
CA LYS A 69 6.53 13.30 13.10
C LYS A 69 6.05 14.64 13.65
N PRO A 70 4.74 14.86 13.84
CA PRO A 70 4.25 16.13 14.34
C PRO A 70 4.79 16.38 15.75
N GLY A 71 5.34 17.58 15.98
CA GLY A 71 5.50 18.12 17.33
C GLY A 71 4.17 18.66 17.87
N ALA A 72 4.15 19.28 19.05
CA ALA A 72 2.93 19.83 19.66
C ALA A 72 2.14 20.75 18.70
N ILE A 73 2.83 21.71 18.07
CA ILE A 73 2.24 22.61 17.07
C ILE A 73 1.72 21.83 15.85
N GLY A 74 2.42 20.77 15.44
CA GLY A 74 2.01 19.91 14.34
C GLY A 74 0.70 19.19 14.64
N TYR A 75 0.53 18.65 15.85
CA TYR A 75 -0.73 18.04 16.27
C TYR A 75 -1.87 19.05 16.35
N ILE A 76 -1.63 20.27 16.84
CA ILE A 76 -2.62 21.35 16.84
C ILE A 76 -3.05 21.68 15.40
N LYS A 77 -2.08 21.82 14.48
CA LYS A 77 -2.36 22.04 13.05
C LYS A 77 -3.18 20.89 12.46
N MET A 78 -2.85 19.64 12.79
CA MET A 78 -3.63 18.49 12.36
C MET A 78 -5.06 18.55 12.89
N PHE A 79 -5.24 18.84 14.18
CA PHE A 79 -6.55 18.94 14.82
C PHE A 79 -7.42 20.02 14.18
N PHE A 80 -6.85 21.15 13.79
CA PHE A 80 -7.59 22.18 13.06
C PHE A 80 -7.73 21.91 11.54
N GLY A 81 -7.29 20.75 11.07
CA GLY A 81 -7.40 20.38 9.65
C GLY A 81 -6.51 21.20 8.73
N TYR A 82 -5.37 21.70 9.21
CA TYR A 82 -4.38 22.31 8.32
C TYR A 82 -3.73 21.26 7.43
N LYS A 83 -3.40 21.66 6.20
CA LYS A 83 -2.59 20.83 5.30
C LYS A 83 -1.17 20.74 5.81
N LEU A 84 -0.64 19.52 5.87
CA LEU A 84 0.75 19.21 6.19
C LEU A 84 1.39 18.47 5.02
N PRO A 85 2.72 18.46 4.89
CA PRO A 85 3.39 17.55 3.96
C PRO A 85 3.13 16.10 4.40
N GLY A 86 2.66 15.27 3.47
CA GLY A 86 2.44 13.84 3.63
C GLY A 86 3.41 13.01 2.79
N ILE A 87 3.43 11.71 3.04
CA ILE A 87 4.26 10.75 2.32
C ILE A 87 3.61 9.36 2.31
N VAL A 88 3.69 8.69 1.16
CA VAL A 88 3.40 7.26 1.04
C VAL A 88 4.67 6.48 1.36
N ARG A 89 4.56 5.54 2.28
CA ARG A 89 5.60 4.63 2.74
C ARG A 89 5.32 3.25 2.16
N VAL A 90 6.38 2.59 1.70
CA VAL A 90 6.32 1.19 1.29
C VAL A 90 7.24 0.39 2.19
N ILE A 91 6.71 -0.62 2.87
CA ILE A 91 7.45 -1.45 3.82
C ILE A 91 7.36 -2.89 3.36
N HIS A 92 8.51 -3.56 3.23
CA HIS A 92 8.54 -4.98 2.87
C HIS A 92 8.69 -5.84 4.12
N ILE A 93 7.66 -6.63 4.42
CA ILE A 93 7.64 -7.62 5.49
C ILE A 93 7.93 -8.98 4.85
N LYS A 94 9.17 -9.47 5.02
CA LYS A 94 9.60 -10.75 4.45
C LYS A 94 8.81 -11.93 5.03
N LYS A 95 8.58 -11.92 6.34
CA LYS A 95 7.85 -12.96 7.07
C LYS A 95 7.27 -12.36 8.35
N SER A 96 6.02 -12.67 8.63
CA SER A 96 5.31 -12.35 9.88
C SER A 96 4.26 -13.44 10.17
N THR A 97 3.49 -13.27 11.24
CA THR A 97 2.28 -14.05 11.55
C THR A 97 1.08 -13.11 11.61
N GLU A 98 -0.15 -13.64 11.64
CA GLU A 98 -1.35 -12.78 11.73
C GLU A 98 -1.36 -11.96 13.01
N GLU A 99 -0.95 -12.58 14.12
CA GLU A 99 -0.95 -11.99 15.46
C GLU A 99 0.08 -10.87 15.59
N ASN A 100 1.25 -11.03 14.96
CA ASN A 100 2.37 -10.10 15.10
C ASN A 100 2.44 -9.06 13.97
N PHE A 101 1.58 -9.16 12.96
CA PHE A 101 1.67 -8.35 11.75
C PHE A 101 1.67 -6.84 12.04
N ILE A 102 0.78 -6.38 12.93
CA ILE A 102 0.66 -4.96 13.26
C ILE A 102 1.93 -4.45 13.96
N GLU A 103 2.48 -5.25 14.88
CA GLU A 103 3.68 -4.90 15.63
C GLU A 103 4.91 -4.86 14.71
N ASP A 104 5.09 -5.88 13.88
CA ASP A 104 6.18 -5.96 12.90
C ASP A 104 6.15 -4.77 11.93
N TRP A 105 4.95 -4.43 11.44
CA TRP A 105 4.75 -3.26 10.60
C TRP A 105 5.12 -1.96 11.32
N HIS A 106 4.59 -1.72 12.53
CA HIS A 106 4.87 -0.51 13.30
C HIS A 106 6.36 -0.37 13.60
N LYS A 107 7.02 -1.45 14.01
CA LYS A 107 8.46 -1.48 14.26
C LYS A 107 9.25 -1.09 13.02
N LEU A 108 8.99 -1.73 11.88
CA LEU A 108 9.68 -1.43 10.62
C LEU A 108 9.40 -0.01 10.12
N ALA A 109 8.19 0.50 10.34
CA ALA A 109 7.80 1.86 9.98
C ALA A 109 8.55 2.94 10.78
N MET A 110 8.95 2.61 12.02
CA MET A 110 9.78 3.48 12.87
C MET A 110 11.27 3.37 12.52
N GLU A 111 11.76 2.16 12.23
CA GLU A 111 13.18 1.89 11.96
C GLU A 111 13.65 2.36 10.58
N ASN A 112 12.76 2.39 9.58
CA ASN A 112 13.12 2.73 8.19
C ASN A 112 12.38 3.98 7.69
N PRO A 113 12.88 5.19 8.00
CA PRO A 113 12.32 6.44 7.49
C PRO A 113 12.65 6.71 6.01
N ASP A 114 13.51 5.90 5.38
CA ASP A 114 13.99 6.11 4.01
C ASP A 114 13.15 5.31 2.99
N TYR A 115 11.94 5.83 2.74
CA TYR A 115 10.82 5.17 2.07
C TYR A 115 11.03 4.82 0.58
N LYS A 116 11.93 5.50 -0.11
CA LYS A 116 12.14 5.31 -1.57
C LYS A 116 12.80 3.98 -1.93
N LYS A 117 13.60 3.40 -1.03
CA LYS A 117 14.32 2.14 -1.31
C LYS A 117 13.39 0.93 -1.48
N CYS A 118 12.22 0.94 -0.84
CA CYS A 118 11.28 -0.18 -0.88
C CYS A 118 10.32 -0.14 -2.07
N LEU A 119 9.94 1.06 -2.54
CA LEU A 119 9.15 1.21 -3.77
C LEU A 119 9.94 0.72 -5.00
N THR A 120 11.23 1.08 -5.09
CA THR A 120 12.11 0.55 -6.14
C THR A 120 12.24 -0.98 -6.06
N LYS A 121 12.28 -1.57 -4.86
CA LYS A 121 12.32 -3.03 -4.67
C LYS A 121 11.00 -3.72 -5.05
N PHE A 122 9.85 -3.05 -4.89
CA PHE A 122 8.58 -3.58 -5.38
C PHE A 122 8.64 -3.79 -6.90
N GLY A 123 9.26 -2.84 -7.61
CA GLY A 123 9.71 -3.04 -8.99
C GLY A 123 8.63 -3.11 -10.05
N ASP A 124 7.37 -2.76 -9.74
CA ASP A 124 6.31 -2.62 -10.75
C ASP A 124 6.04 -1.14 -11.05
N LYS A 125 6.30 -0.74 -12.30
CA LYS A 125 6.12 0.65 -12.75
C LYS A 125 4.67 1.12 -12.65
N ARG A 126 3.68 0.23 -12.82
CA ARG A 126 2.26 0.59 -12.74
C ARG A 126 1.88 0.97 -11.32
N VAL A 127 2.34 0.19 -10.33
CA VAL A 127 2.11 0.50 -8.92
C VAL A 127 2.88 1.75 -8.48
N ASN A 128 4.11 1.94 -8.97
CA ASN A 128 4.85 3.18 -8.72
C ASN A 128 4.10 4.40 -9.25
N ASN A 129 3.53 4.31 -10.45
CA ASN A 129 2.72 5.38 -11.04
C ASN A 129 1.45 5.69 -10.22
N ILE A 130 0.81 4.68 -9.62
CA ILE A 130 -0.33 4.90 -8.69
C ILE A 130 0.11 5.77 -7.51
N VAL A 131 1.26 5.44 -6.91
CA VAL A 131 1.81 6.17 -5.76
C VAL A 131 2.25 7.58 -6.15
N GLU A 132 2.90 7.75 -7.30
CA GLU A 132 3.38 9.04 -7.79
C GLU A 132 2.25 10.02 -8.15
N LYS A 133 1.09 9.51 -8.57
CA LYS A 133 -0.11 10.32 -8.85
C LYS A 133 -0.85 10.79 -7.59
N TRP A 134 -0.58 10.18 -6.44
CA TRP A 134 -1.24 10.57 -5.19
C TRP A 134 -0.75 11.94 -4.71
N ASP A 135 -1.67 12.85 -4.39
CA ASP A 135 -1.29 14.14 -3.82
C ASP A 135 -0.57 13.94 -2.48
N THR A 136 0.58 14.58 -2.34
CA THR A 136 1.40 14.50 -1.13
C THR A 136 0.86 15.37 0.00
N SER A 137 -0.16 16.20 -0.18
CA SER A 137 -0.71 17.04 0.89
C SER A 137 -1.54 16.24 1.90
N PHE A 138 -1.11 16.15 3.16
CA PHE A 138 -1.82 15.44 4.22
C PHE A 138 -2.83 16.35 4.91
N ASN A 139 -4.05 15.86 5.07
CA ASN A 139 -5.10 16.49 5.87
C ASN A 139 -5.84 15.42 6.67
N ILE A 140 -5.96 15.61 7.99
CA ILE A 140 -6.53 14.57 8.86
C ILE A 140 -7.99 14.25 8.54
N TYR A 141 -8.74 15.17 7.95
CA TYR A 141 -10.17 15.00 7.66
C TYR A 141 -10.45 14.64 6.21
N SER A 142 -9.71 15.23 5.26
CA SER A 142 -10.03 15.17 3.83
C SER A 142 -9.00 14.46 2.96
N HIS A 143 -7.79 14.20 3.44
CA HIS A 143 -6.71 13.58 2.66
C HIS A 143 -5.73 12.85 3.57
N ASN A 144 -6.14 11.69 4.07
CA ASN A 144 -5.43 10.90 5.08
C ASN A 144 -5.22 9.44 4.62
N CYS A 145 -4.70 8.59 5.50
CA CYS A 145 -4.44 7.17 5.23
C CYS A 145 -5.66 6.38 4.75
N ARG A 146 -6.87 6.69 5.24
CA ARG A 146 -8.12 6.06 4.79
C ARG A 146 -8.42 6.41 3.33
N HIS A 147 -8.30 7.69 2.98
CA HIS A 147 -8.51 8.16 1.61
C HIS A 147 -7.50 7.53 0.65
N PHE A 148 -6.22 7.50 1.05
CA PHE A 148 -5.18 6.83 0.29
C PHE A 148 -5.48 5.34 0.11
N SER A 149 -5.90 4.63 1.15
CA SER A 149 -6.16 3.19 1.09
C SER A 149 -7.29 2.85 0.12
N ASN A 150 -8.35 3.68 0.10
CA ASN A 150 -9.46 3.54 -0.84
C ASN A 150 -9.02 3.81 -2.29
N TYR A 151 -8.28 4.91 -2.51
CA TYR A 151 -7.72 5.26 -3.82
C TYR A 151 -6.83 4.13 -4.34
N PHE A 152 -5.85 3.72 -3.53
CA PHE A 152 -4.86 2.73 -3.93
C PHE A 152 -5.49 1.36 -4.21
N SER A 153 -6.43 0.92 -3.36
CA SER A 153 -7.17 -0.35 -3.59
C SER A 153 -8.01 -0.32 -4.86
N THR A 154 -8.56 0.84 -5.22
CA THR A 154 -9.31 1.02 -6.47
C THR A 154 -8.38 0.95 -7.67
N GLU A 155 -7.26 1.69 -7.64
CA GLU A 155 -6.32 1.74 -8.76
C GLU A 155 -5.59 0.41 -8.98
N ILE A 156 -5.23 -0.32 -7.92
CA ILE A 156 -4.59 -1.62 -8.06
C ILE A 156 -5.58 -2.70 -8.54
N GLY A 157 -6.87 -2.59 -8.20
CA GLY A 157 -7.92 -3.44 -8.75
C GLY A 157 -8.00 -3.32 -10.27
N LYS A 158 -7.91 -2.10 -10.81
CA LYS A 158 -7.84 -1.87 -12.27
C LYS A 158 -6.64 -2.53 -12.94
N ILE A 159 -5.54 -2.78 -12.22
CA ILE A 159 -4.39 -3.52 -12.77
C ILE A 159 -4.69 -5.02 -12.85
N ASN A 160 -5.48 -5.56 -11.92
CA ASN A 160 -5.84 -6.98 -11.89
C ASN A 160 -6.85 -7.35 -13.00
N ASP A 161 -7.66 -6.38 -13.43
CA ASP A 161 -8.69 -6.57 -14.46
C ASP A 161 -8.15 -6.45 -15.90
N LEU A 162 -6.84 -6.18 -16.05
CA LEU A 162 -6.11 -6.06 -17.34
C LEU A 162 -5.33 -7.34 -17.66
#